data_AF-A0A2V8Y9A9-F1
#
_entry.id   AF-A0A2V8Y9A9-F1
#
_cell.length_a   1.000
_cell.length_b   1.000
_cell.length_c   1.000
_cell.angle_alpha   90.00
_cell.angle_beta   90.00
_cell.angle_gamma   90.00
#
_symmetry.space_group_name_H-M   'P 1'
#
loop_
_entity.id
_entity.type
_entity.pdbx_description
1 polymer ?
#
loop_
_entity_poly.entity_id
_entity_poly.type
_entity_poly.pdbx_seq_one_letter_code
_entity_poly.pdbx_strand_id
1 'polypeptide(L)'
;MKRACYQCLLWLHPAGFRERFADEMLWIFDETAAEEGLRVFADGFLSLLRQWALNSGVWKMASAAVLSCLWLAGWWHFQEAALASSLRRSNPEVLKEIRHRHPTEMPCSNVGGKVSGQDIQAAAREAAQAPLSADASGCDVVDAVQGIIAAFQQHRVVIIGEVHWVQRAGDFYVRLIRDAKFQETVQDIVVEFASRSNQSLLDRYVAGDEVPLEELRHIWRDTTKVASWESPIYGQWLAAIRKVNQAPPPSRRLRVLAGERIEEYDERMDHCATARRIPRSIGTAYVPTPTGLPSETITLPSPRSS
;
A
#
# COMPACT_ATOMS: atom_id res chain seq x y z
N MET A 1 -15.73 -53.39 -22.84
CA MET A 1 -14.68 -52.85 -21.92
C MET A 1 -14.91 -53.43 -20.53
N LYS A 2 -13.85 -53.82 -19.78
CA LYS A 2 -14.04 -54.54 -18.51
C LYS A 2 -14.40 -53.57 -17.38
N ARG A 3 -15.40 -53.91 -16.56
CA ARG A 3 -15.84 -53.19 -15.35
C ARG A 3 -14.69 -52.76 -14.44
N ALA A 4 -13.67 -53.62 -14.30
CA ALA A 4 -12.45 -53.33 -13.56
C ALA A 4 -11.69 -52.08 -14.05
N CYS A 5 -11.68 -51.82 -15.36
CA CYS A 5 -11.03 -50.63 -15.92
C CYS A 5 -11.79 -49.35 -15.56
N TYR A 6 -13.13 -49.40 -15.55
CA TYR A 6 -13.96 -48.27 -15.15
C TYR A 6 -13.89 -48.01 -13.64
N GLN A 7 -13.77 -49.06 -12.83
CA GLN A 7 -13.51 -48.94 -11.39
C GLN A 7 -12.16 -48.28 -11.10
N CYS A 8 -11.09 -48.65 -11.83
CA CYS A 8 -9.79 -47.97 -11.71
C CYS A 8 -9.90 -46.48 -12.06
N LEU A 9 -10.71 -46.13 -13.08
CA LEU A 9 -10.97 -44.74 -13.46
C LEU A 9 -11.68 -43.98 -12.34
N LEU A 10 -12.75 -44.55 -11.76
CA LEU A 10 -13.46 -43.95 -10.63
C LEU A 10 -12.57 -43.80 -9.40
N TRP A 11 -11.65 -44.74 -9.16
CA TRP A 11 -10.74 -44.68 -8.03
C TRP A 11 -9.77 -43.49 -8.10
N LEU A 12 -9.42 -43.03 -9.30
CA LEU A 12 -8.54 -41.86 -9.52
C LEU A 12 -9.23 -40.52 -9.22
N HIS A 13 -10.55 -40.49 -9.07
CA HIS A 13 -11.26 -39.28 -8.69
C HIS A 13 -11.03 -38.91 -7.20
N PRO A 14 -11.14 -37.62 -6.84
CA PRO A 14 -11.03 -37.16 -5.45
C PRO A 14 -12.03 -37.85 -4.51
N ALA A 15 -11.64 -38.07 -3.26
CA ALA A 15 -12.42 -38.85 -2.28
C ALA A 15 -13.88 -38.41 -2.13
N GLY A 16 -14.13 -37.10 -1.97
CA GLY A 16 -15.49 -36.57 -1.82
C GLY A 16 -16.38 -36.68 -3.08
N PHE A 17 -15.77 -36.83 -4.26
CA PHE A 17 -16.53 -37.11 -5.49
C PHE A 17 -16.90 -38.59 -5.57
N ARG A 18 -15.97 -39.49 -5.19
CA ARG A 18 -16.20 -40.93 -5.18
C ARG A 18 -17.35 -41.30 -4.25
N GLU A 19 -17.36 -40.77 -3.03
CA GLU A 19 -18.39 -41.06 -2.02
C GLU A 19 -19.81 -40.69 -2.46
N ARG A 20 -19.95 -39.72 -3.37
CA ARG A 20 -21.26 -39.20 -3.79
C ARG A 20 -21.74 -39.75 -5.12
N PHE A 21 -20.83 -40.03 -6.05
CA PHE A 21 -21.17 -40.27 -7.45
C PHE A 21 -20.60 -41.57 -8.02
N ALA A 22 -19.67 -42.25 -7.33
CA ALA A 22 -19.05 -43.46 -7.87
C ALA A 22 -20.06 -44.61 -8.06
N ASP A 23 -20.97 -44.80 -7.11
CA ASP A 23 -21.96 -45.90 -7.17
C ASP A 23 -22.96 -45.69 -8.31
N GLU A 24 -23.43 -44.45 -8.49
CA GLU A 24 -24.35 -44.08 -9.57
C GLU A 24 -23.68 -44.20 -10.95
N MET A 25 -22.44 -43.74 -11.10
CA MET A 25 -21.70 -43.88 -12.36
C MET A 25 -21.35 -45.35 -12.68
N LEU A 26 -21.04 -46.15 -11.66
CA LEU A 26 -20.78 -47.58 -11.85
C LEU A 26 -22.05 -48.31 -12.28
N TRP A 27 -23.20 -47.95 -11.71
CA TRP A 27 -24.50 -48.47 -12.12
C TRP A 27 -24.85 -48.10 -13.57
N ILE A 28 -24.67 -46.83 -13.95
CA ILE A 28 -24.86 -46.36 -15.34
C ILE A 28 -23.94 -47.11 -16.30
N PHE A 29 -22.68 -47.33 -15.90
CA PHE A 29 -21.75 -48.10 -16.70
C PHE A 29 -22.20 -49.55 -16.86
N ASP A 30 -22.63 -50.22 -15.79
CA ASP A 30 -23.08 -51.61 -15.86
C ASP A 30 -24.31 -51.77 -16.77
N GLU A 31 -25.21 -50.78 -16.81
CA GLU A 31 -26.41 -50.78 -17.67
C GLU A 31 -26.09 -50.47 -19.14
N THR A 32 -25.16 -49.56 -19.39
CA THR A 32 -24.86 -49.06 -20.76
C THR A 32 -23.62 -49.69 -21.40
N ALA A 33 -22.85 -50.50 -20.67
CA ALA A 33 -21.59 -51.09 -21.12
C ALA A 33 -21.73 -52.02 -22.33
N ALA A 34 -22.92 -52.59 -22.55
CA ALA A 34 -23.20 -53.46 -23.69
C ALA A 34 -23.27 -52.69 -25.02
N GLU A 35 -23.70 -51.43 -25.01
CA GLU A 35 -23.97 -50.65 -26.23
C GLU A 35 -23.04 -49.44 -26.39
N GLU A 36 -22.74 -48.69 -25.31
CA GLU A 36 -22.03 -47.40 -25.39
C GLU A 36 -20.83 -47.28 -24.41
N GLY A 37 -20.30 -48.41 -23.93
CA GLY A 37 -19.28 -48.42 -22.86
C GLY A 37 -18.07 -47.51 -23.10
N LEU A 38 -17.54 -47.43 -24.33
CA LEU A 38 -16.37 -46.59 -24.65
C LEU A 38 -16.65 -45.09 -24.44
N ARG A 39 -17.86 -44.63 -24.76
CA ARG A 39 -18.26 -43.22 -24.67
C ARG A 39 -18.41 -42.81 -23.21
N VAL A 40 -19.05 -43.64 -22.40
CA VAL A 40 -19.22 -43.42 -20.95
C VAL A 40 -17.86 -43.37 -20.22
N PHE A 41 -16.89 -44.16 -20.67
CA PHE A 41 -15.52 -44.07 -20.14
C PHE A 41 -14.77 -42.83 -20.62
N ALA A 42 -14.94 -42.40 -21.88
CA ALA A 42 -14.36 -41.16 -22.36
C ALA A 42 -14.92 -39.94 -21.59
N ASP A 43 -16.22 -39.91 -21.32
CA ASP A 43 -16.86 -38.84 -20.55
C ASP A 43 -16.39 -38.85 -19.08
N GLY A 44 -16.28 -40.04 -18.47
CA GLY A 44 -15.69 -40.20 -17.14
C GLY A 44 -14.23 -39.73 -17.08
N PHE A 45 -13.43 -40.06 -18.08
CA PHE A 45 -12.03 -39.65 -18.18
C PHE A 45 -11.87 -38.15 -18.41
N LEU A 46 -12.71 -37.54 -19.24
CA LEU A 46 -12.73 -36.10 -19.43
C LEU A 46 -13.13 -35.36 -18.15
N SER A 47 -14.08 -35.91 -17.39
CA SER A 47 -14.45 -35.41 -16.07
C SER A 47 -13.28 -35.48 -15.09
N LEU A 48 -12.52 -36.59 -15.08
CA LEU A 48 -11.32 -36.76 -14.27
C LEU A 48 -10.26 -35.70 -14.62
N LEU A 49 -9.94 -35.54 -15.91
CA LEU A 49 -8.96 -34.54 -16.37
C LEU A 49 -9.37 -33.12 -15.99
N ARG A 50 -10.65 -32.78 -16.14
CA ARG A 50 -11.17 -31.46 -15.75
C ARG A 50 -11.05 -31.22 -14.24
N GLN A 51 -11.39 -32.22 -13.43
CA GLN A 51 -11.31 -32.12 -11.97
C GLN A 51 -9.85 -32.02 -11.49
N TRP A 52 -8.93 -32.75 -12.11
CA TRP A 52 -7.50 -32.62 -11.83
C TRP A 52 -6.94 -31.26 -12.29
N ALA A 53 -7.34 -30.77 -13.47
CA ALA A 53 -6.89 -29.47 -13.97
C ALA A 53 -7.33 -28.32 -13.05
N LEU A 54 -8.59 -28.33 -12.59
CA LEU A 54 -9.14 -27.27 -11.73
C LEU A 54 -8.67 -27.37 -10.27
N ASN A 55 -8.32 -28.58 -9.79
CA ASN A 55 -7.92 -28.80 -8.40
C ASN A 55 -6.40 -28.95 -8.22
N SER A 56 -5.61 -28.99 -9.30
CA SER A 56 -4.16 -28.96 -9.22
C SER A 56 -3.70 -27.55 -8.84
N GLY A 57 -3.10 -27.41 -7.65
CA GLY A 57 -2.50 -26.15 -7.18
C GLY A 57 -1.40 -25.59 -8.11
N VAL A 58 -1.01 -26.34 -9.15
CA VAL A 58 -0.04 -25.97 -10.17
C VAL A 58 -0.47 -24.71 -10.93
N TRP A 59 -1.75 -24.54 -11.26
CA TRP A 59 -2.19 -23.32 -11.95
C TRP A 59 -2.17 -22.09 -11.02
N LYS A 60 -2.33 -22.29 -9.70
CA LYS A 60 -2.13 -21.22 -8.69
C LYS A 60 -0.66 -20.82 -8.58
N MET A 61 0.26 -21.78 -8.67
CA MET A 61 1.70 -21.50 -8.67
C MET A 61 2.14 -20.81 -9.97
N ALA A 62 1.61 -21.25 -11.12
CA ALA A 62 1.91 -20.64 -12.41
C ALA A 62 1.35 -19.21 -12.51
N SER A 63 0.11 -18.98 -12.04
CA SER A 63 -0.48 -17.63 -12.02
C SER A 63 0.26 -16.71 -11.05
N ALA A 64 0.67 -17.22 -9.87
CA ALA A 64 1.50 -16.48 -8.93
C ALA A 64 2.88 -16.12 -9.53
N ALA A 65 3.52 -17.06 -10.24
CA ALA A 65 4.81 -16.80 -10.90
C ALA A 65 4.69 -15.74 -12.00
N VAL A 66 3.65 -15.82 -12.84
CA VAL A 66 3.41 -14.81 -13.90
C VAL A 66 3.12 -13.44 -13.29
N LEU A 67 2.25 -13.36 -12.27
CA LEU A 67 1.97 -12.10 -11.57
C LEU A 67 3.23 -11.52 -10.90
N SER A 68 4.07 -12.37 -10.32
CA SER A 68 5.34 -11.96 -9.70
C SER A 68 6.33 -11.44 -10.73
N CYS A 69 6.46 -12.10 -11.89
CA CYS A 69 7.27 -11.61 -13.01
C CYS A 69 6.74 -10.28 -13.57
N LEU A 70 5.43 -10.12 -13.71
CA LEU A 70 4.81 -8.87 -14.16
C LEU A 70 5.04 -7.73 -13.14
N TRP A 71 4.98 -8.03 -11.84
CA TRP A 71 5.31 -7.10 -10.78
C TRP A 71 6.77 -6.66 -10.83
N LEU A 72 7.71 -7.59 -11.00
CA LEU A 72 9.13 -7.29 -11.12
C LEU A 72 9.46 -6.48 -12.39
N ALA A 73 8.82 -6.80 -13.52
CA ALA A 73 8.98 -6.04 -14.76
C ALA A 73 8.41 -4.62 -14.65
N GLY A 74 7.24 -4.46 -14.02
CA GLY A 74 6.66 -3.16 -13.73
C GLY A 74 7.53 -2.32 -12.79
N TRP A 75 8.09 -2.94 -11.75
CA TRP A 75 9.04 -2.31 -10.83
C TRP A 75 10.32 -1.87 -11.54
N TRP A 76 10.87 -2.71 -12.43
CA TRP A 76 12.07 -2.41 -13.22
C TRP A 76 11.85 -1.19 -14.14
N HIS A 77 10.74 -1.17 -14.89
CA HIS A 77 10.43 -0.03 -15.76
C HIS A 77 10.11 1.25 -15.01
N PHE A 78 9.50 1.16 -13.82
CA PHE A 78 9.30 2.32 -12.96
C PHE A 78 10.65 2.87 -12.46
N GLN A 79 11.60 2.01 -12.08
CA GLN A 79 12.94 2.43 -11.70
C GLN A 79 13.71 3.10 -12.85
N GLU A 80 13.66 2.53 -14.06
CA GLU A 80 14.30 3.14 -15.23
C GLU A 80 13.71 4.53 -15.56
N ALA A 81 12.39 4.70 -15.46
CA ALA A 81 11.74 5.98 -15.67
C ALA A 81 12.08 7.00 -14.57
N ALA A 82 12.15 6.56 -13.31
CA ALA A 82 12.58 7.39 -12.19
C ALA A 82 14.05 7.81 -12.31
N LEU A 83 14.94 6.88 -12.70
CA LEU A 83 16.35 7.16 -12.96
C LEU A 83 16.52 8.09 -14.16
N ALA A 84 15.86 7.82 -15.29
CA ALA A 84 15.91 8.68 -16.48
C ALA A 84 15.37 10.09 -16.21
N SER A 85 14.30 10.21 -15.41
CA SER A 85 13.76 11.52 -15.02
C SER A 85 14.67 12.25 -14.03
N SER A 86 15.36 11.54 -13.13
CA SER A 86 16.36 12.12 -12.23
C SER A 86 17.61 12.61 -12.96
N LEU A 87 18.09 11.85 -13.95
CA LEU A 87 19.21 12.22 -14.83
C LEU A 87 18.85 13.40 -15.73
N ARG A 88 17.63 13.45 -16.25
CA ARG A 88 17.15 14.61 -17.04
C ARG A 88 16.99 15.88 -16.19
N ARG A 89 16.75 15.73 -14.88
CA ARG A 89 16.67 16.83 -13.90
C ARG A 89 18.06 17.28 -13.42
N SER A 90 19.08 16.43 -13.56
CA SER A 90 20.47 16.79 -13.26
C SER A 90 20.99 17.74 -14.34
N ASN A 91 21.31 18.98 -13.94
CA ASN A 91 21.89 19.99 -14.81
C ASN A 91 23.31 19.53 -15.22
N PRO A 92 23.61 19.34 -16.52
CA PRO A 92 24.92 18.84 -16.96
C PRO A 92 26.09 19.72 -16.53
N GLU A 93 25.83 21.00 -16.24
CA GLU A 93 26.82 21.93 -15.70
C GLU A 93 27.24 21.60 -14.25
N VAL A 94 26.31 21.07 -13.43
CA VAL A 94 26.61 20.65 -12.05
C VAL A 94 27.50 19.39 -12.04
N LEU A 95 27.32 18.49 -13.00
CA LEU A 95 28.16 17.29 -13.13
C LEU A 95 29.59 17.63 -13.61
N LYS A 96 29.74 18.66 -14.46
CA LYS A 96 31.06 19.19 -14.82
C LYS A 96 31.75 19.84 -13.62
N GLU A 97 31.02 20.61 -12.83
CA GLU A 97 31.51 21.25 -11.59
C GLU A 97 32.00 20.22 -10.55
N ILE A 98 31.24 19.13 -10.34
CA ILE A 98 31.62 18.04 -9.42
C ILE A 98 32.85 17.29 -9.93
N ARG A 99 32.92 17.02 -11.24
CA ARG A 99 34.09 16.36 -11.87
C ARG A 99 35.35 17.24 -11.79
N HIS A 100 35.19 18.55 -11.86
CA HIS A 100 36.31 19.49 -11.72
C HIS A 100 36.80 19.63 -10.27
N ARG A 101 35.92 19.45 -9.27
CA ARG A 101 36.29 19.52 -7.85
C ARG A 101 36.92 18.26 -7.28
N HIS A 102 36.75 17.11 -7.93
CA HIS A 102 37.34 15.84 -7.47
C HIS A 102 38.13 15.15 -8.60
N PRO A 103 39.32 15.64 -8.94
CA PRO A 103 40.16 15.06 -9.98
C PRO A 103 40.94 13.80 -9.52
N THR A 104 40.71 13.29 -8.32
CA THR A 104 41.40 12.07 -7.85
C THR A 104 40.74 10.84 -8.44
N GLU A 105 41.44 10.25 -9.41
CA GLU A 105 41.20 8.94 -9.99
C GLU A 105 40.81 7.92 -8.90
N MET A 106 39.57 7.42 -8.94
CA MET A 106 39.25 6.17 -8.25
C MET A 106 39.94 5.05 -9.02
N PRO A 107 40.87 4.28 -8.40
CA PRO A 107 41.42 3.11 -9.04
C PRO A 107 40.31 2.05 -9.06
N CYS A 108 39.62 1.93 -10.19
CA CYS A 108 38.94 0.70 -10.55
C CYS A 108 40.03 -0.36 -10.78
N SER A 109 40.37 -1.13 -9.75
CA SER A 109 41.17 -2.33 -9.89
C SER A 109 40.75 -3.39 -8.88
N ASN A 110 40.18 -4.46 -9.45
CA ASN A 110 40.03 -5.81 -8.91
C ASN A 110 39.07 -6.03 -7.73
N VAL A 111 37.81 -6.36 -8.03
CA VAL A 111 36.97 -7.20 -7.16
C VAL A 111 36.53 -8.44 -7.92
N GLY A 112 37.50 -9.34 -8.14
CA GLY A 112 37.27 -10.73 -8.53
C GLY A 112 37.51 -11.71 -7.37
N GLY A 113 37.58 -11.23 -6.12
CA GLY A 113 37.82 -12.06 -4.93
C GLY A 113 36.52 -12.45 -4.23
N LYS A 114 36.35 -13.75 -3.93
CA LYS A 114 35.27 -14.23 -3.05
C LYS A 114 35.42 -13.60 -1.66
N VAL A 115 34.47 -12.74 -1.28
CA VAL A 115 34.37 -12.19 0.07
C VAL A 115 33.90 -13.31 1.02
N SER A 116 34.67 -13.57 2.08
CA SER A 116 34.30 -14.52 3.13
C SER A 116 33.31 -13.89 4.11
N GLY A 117 32.46 -14.71 4.74
CA GLY A 117 31.54 -14.24 5.80
C GLY A 117 32.26 -13.63 7.01
N GLN A 118 33.55 -13.92 7.20
CA GLN A 118 34.39 -13.31 8.23
C GLN A 118 34.80 -11.88 7.87
N ASP A 119 35.03 -11.59 6.58
CA ASP A 119 35.39 -10.24 6.10
C ASP A 119 34.20 -9.28 6.25
N ILE A 120 32.98 -9.78 6.04
CA ILE A 120 31.74 -9.01 6.25
C ILE A 120 31.54 -8.69 7.73
N GLN A 121 31.84 -9.63 8.64
CA GLN A 121 31.71 -9.40 10.08
C GLN A 121 32.81 -8.49 10.63
N ALA A 122 34.03 -8.56 10.09
CA ALA A 122 35.12 -7.65 10.44
C ALA A 122 34.79 -6.22 9.99
N ALA A 123 34.35 -6.03 8.75
CA ALA A 123 33.92 -4.73 8.24
C ALA A 123 32.71 -4.15 9.00
N ALA A 124 31.77 -5.01 9.42
CA ALA A 124 30.62 -4.57 10.23
C ALA A 124 31.01 -4.14 11.65
N ARG A 125 32.02 -4.76 12.26
CA ARG A 125 32.55 -4.38 13.58
C ARG A 125 33.38 -3.11 13.50
N GLU A 126 34.17 -2.94 12.44
CA GLU A 126 34.93 -1.73 12.16
C GLU A 126 34.02 -0.54 11.86
N ALA A 127 32.94 -0.74 11.08
CA ALA A 127 31.91 0.28 10.86
C ALA A 127 31.10 0.63 12.12
N ALA A 128 30.95 -0.31 13.07
CA ALA A 128 30.28 -0.07 14.34
C ALA A 128 31.18 0.62 15.39
N GLN A 129 32.50 0.62 15.18
CA GLN A 129 33.49 1.19 16.10
C GLN A 129 34.22 2.42 15.53
N ALA A 130 34.06 2.71 14.24
CA ALA A 130 34.53 3.94 13.64
C ALA A 130 33.88 5.13 14.37
N PRO A 131 34.66 6.05 14.95
CA PRO A 131 34.11 7.32 15.38
C PRO A 131 33.44 7.95 14.17
N LEU A 132 32.26 8.52 14.34
CA LEU A 132 31.66 9.43 13.35
C LEU A 132 32.57 10.65 13.23
N SER A 133 33.69 10.50 12.52
CA SER A 133 34.59 11.60 12.19
C SER A 133 33.85 12.47 11.20
N ALA A 134 33.33 13.57 11.73
CA ALA A 134 32.70 14.64 10.99
C ALA A 134 33.71 15.29 10.05
N ASP A 135 33.82 14.76 8.84
CA ASP A 135 34.29 15.51 7.68
C ASP A 135 33.12 15.73 6.72
N ALA A 136 32.19 16.57 7.19
CA ALA A 136 31.19 17.24 6.37
C ALA A 136 31.36 18.75 6.60
N SER A 137 32.50 19.31 6.20
CA SER A 137 32.76 20.74 6.28
C SER A 137 31.77 21.49 5.39
N GLY A 138 30.70 22.00 5.99
CA GLY A 138 29.76 22.95 5.38
C GLY A 138 28.26 22.67 5.58
N CYS A 139 27.87 21.52 6.14
CA CYS A 139 26.49 21.27 6.53
C CYS A 139 26.50 20.93 8.02
N ASP A 140 26.00 21.83 8.86
CA ASP A 140 25.83 21.53 10.28
C ASP A 140 24.88 20.34 10.40
N VAL A 141 25.45 19.15 10.65
CA VAL A 141 24.68 17.93 10.88
C VAL A 141 24.03 18.06 12.25
N VAL A 142 22.82 18.61 12.25
CA VAL A 142 21.98 18.72 13.45
C VAL A 142 21.18 17.45 13.66
N ASP A 143 20.84 17.16 14.91
CA ASP A 143 19.91 16.08 15.22
C ASP A 143 18.57 16.29 14.49
N ALA A 144 18.06 15.22 13.86
CA ALA A 144 16.87 15.30 13.01
C ALA A 144 15.60 15.77 13.76
N VAL A 145 15.46 15.47 15.05
CA VAL A 145 14.32 15.96 15.85
C VAL A 145 14.44 17.48 16.03
N GLN A 146 15.64 17.97 16.38
CA GLN A 146 15.88 19.40 16.50
C GLN A 146 15.72 20.14 15.17
N GLY A 147 16.13 19.53 14.05
CA GLY A 147 15.92 20.08 12.72
C GLY A 147 14.44 20.25 12.36
N ILE A 148 13.59 19.27 12.70
CA ILE A 148 12.14 19.36 12.49
C ILE A 148 11.53 20.44 13.38
N ILE A 149 11.90 20.50 14.66
CA ILE A 149 11.40 21.54 15.58
C ILE A 149 11.82 22.94 15.09
N ALA A 150 13.06 23.09 14.62
CA ALA A 150 13.53 24.34 14.04
C ALA A 150 12.75 24.72 12.77
N ALA A 151 12.40 23.75 11.92
CA ALA A 151 11.59 24.01 10.73
C ALA A 151 10.22 24.63 11.07
N PHE A 152 9.61 24.25 12.20
CA PHE A 152 8.35 24.84 12.65
C PHE A 152 8.46 26.33 13.07
N GLN A 153 9.66 26.85 13.30
CA GLN A 153 9.86 28.29 13.54
C GLN A 153 9.60 29.13 12.28
N GLN A 154 9.76 28.53 11.10
CA GLN A 154 9.61 29.21 9.81
C GLN A 154 8.40 28.70 9.02
N HIS A 155 7.94 27.48 9.30
CA HIS A 155 6.89 26.81 8.55
C HIS A 155 5.75 26.37 9.47
N ARG A 156 4.51 26.64 9.05
CA ARG A 156 3.31 26.18 9.79
C ARG A 156 3.01 24.71 9.57
N VAL A 157 3.57 24.12 8.51
CA VAL A 157 3.37 22.73 8.11
C VAL A 157 4.72 22.17 7.71
N VAL A 158 5.07 21.01 8.26
CA VAL A 158 6.24 20.22 7.89
C VAL A 158 5.75 18.86 7.41
N ILE A 159 6.19 18.45 6.22
CA ILE A 159 5.79 17.19 5.60
C ILE A 159 6.98 16.23 5.64
N ILE A 160 6.75 15.01 6.14
CA ILE A 160 7.73 13.94 6.11
C ILE A 160 7.29 12.92 5.06
N GLY A 161 8.09 12.78 4.01
CA GLY A 161 7.92 11.72 3.03
C GLY A 161 8.52 10.42 3.56
N GLU A 162 7.81 9.30 3.36
CA GLU A 162 8.22 7.99 3.84
C GLU A 162 8.38 7.00 2.70
N VAL A 163 9.40 6.15 2.80
CA VAL A 163 9.41 4.83 2.16
C VAL A 163 8.85 3.82 3.16
N HIS A 164 7.75 3.15 2.79
CA HIS A 164 7.04 2.26 3.71
C HIS A 164 7.93 1.10 4.20
N TRP A 165 7.58 0.54 5.36
CA TRP A 165 8.25 -0.65 5.95
C TRP A 165 9.69 -0.45 6.45
N VAL A 166 10.19 0.79 6.53
CA VAL A 166 11.53 1.06 7.05
C VAL A 166 11.51 1.19 8.58
N GLN A 167 11.97 0.16 9.29
CA GLN A 167 11.99 0.15 10.77
C GLN A 167 12.69 1.38 11.38
N ARG A 168 13.82 1.79 10.81
CA ARG A 168 14.57 2.98 11.28
C ARG A 168 13.75 4.27 11.20
N ALA A 169 12.86 4.39 10.21
CA ALA A 169 11.94 5.51 10.09
C ALA A 169 10.87 5.44 11.20
N GLY A 170 10.32 4.25 11.46
CA GLY A 170 9.41 4.00 12.58
C GLY A 170 10.01 4.38 13.94
N ASP A 171 11.24 3.93 14.20
CA ASP A 171 11.97 4.26 15.43
C ASP A 171 12.19 5.77 15.57
N PHE A 172 12.51 6.44 14.45
CA PHE A 172 12.63 7.89 14.40
C PHE A 172 11.32 8.60 14.72
N TYR A 173 10.18 8.18 14.17
CA TYR A 173 8.89 8.81 14.48
C TYR A 173 8.49 8.66 15.93
N VAL A 174 8.76 7.49 16.53
CA VAL A 174 8.54 7.27 17.97
C VAL A 174 9.43 8.20 18.79
N ARG A 175 10.69 8.40 18.38
CA ARG A 175 11.60 9.36 19.03
C ARG A 175 11.11 10.79 18.92
N LEU A 176 10.63 11.19 17.74
CA LEU A 176 10.11 12.53 17.44
C LEU A 176 8.92 12.89 18.35
N ILE A 177 7.90 12.03 18.44
CA ILE A 177 6.68 12.31 19.22
C ILE A 177 6.91 12.27 20.74
N ARG A 178 7.98 11.62 21.20
CA ARG A 178 8.35 11.57 22.62
C ARG A 178 9.14 12.79 23.09
N ASP A 179 9.68 13.58 22.16
CA ASP A 179 10.41 14.80 22.50
C ASP A 179 9.46 15.86 23.07
N ALA A 180 9.80 16.40 24.24
CA ALA A 180 8.95 17.36 24.94
C ALA A 180 8.80 18.67 24.16
N LYS A 181 9.86 19.16 23.51
CA LYS A 181 9.79 20.39 22.70
C LYS A 181 8.93 20.17 21.46
N PHE A 182 8.97 18.99 20.87
CA PHE A 182 8.06 18.64 19.79
C PHE A 182 6.59 18.70 20.25
N GLN A 183 6.28 18.12 21.42
CA GLN A 183 4.93 18.17 22.01
C GLN A 183 4.47 19.60 22.36
N GLU A 184 5.40 20.49 22.71
CA GLU A 184 5.10 21.92 22.95
C GLU A 184 4.86 22.69 21.65
N THR A 185 5.46 22.24 20.54
CA THR A 185 5.46 22.94 19.25
C THR A 185 4.32 22.49 18.33
N VAL A 186 3.96 21.20 18.38
CA VAL A 186 3.02 20.56 17.44
C VAL A 186 1.78 20.09 18.18
N GLN A 187 0.61 20.39 17.62
CA GLN A 187 -0.68 19.92 18.15
C GLN A 187 -1.31 18.83 17.29
N ASP A 188 -1.23 18.97 15.97
CA ASP A 188 -1.92 18.13 15.00
C ASP A 188 -0.91 17.39 14.10
N ILE A 189 -1.10 16.09 13.93
CA ILE A 189 -0.31 15.24 13.04
C ILE A 189 -1.25 14.58 12.04
N VAL A 190 -1.07 14.87 10.76
CA VAL A 190 -1.86 14.26 9.68
C VAL A 190 -1.14 13.00 9.21
N VAL A 191 -1.84 11.86 9.12
CA VAL A 191 -1.28 10.58 8.71
C VAL A 191 -1.92 10.04 7.44
N GLU A 192 -1.10 9.49 6.55
CA GLU A 192 -1.57 8.91 5.30
C GLU A 192 -2.18 7.50 5.48
N PHE A 193 -1.70 6.74 6.47
CA PHE A 193 -2.10 5.36 6.69
C PHE A 193 -3.47 5.18 7.34
N ALA A 194 -4.26 6.27 7.48
CA ALA A 194 -5.59 6.22 8.06
C ALA A 194 -6.63 6.93 7.18
N SER A 195 -7.77 6.27 6.99
CA SER A 195 -8.94 6.83 6.34
C SER A 195 -9.72 7.77 7.26
N ARG A 196 -10.24 8.87 6.68
CA ARG A 196 -11.18 9.78 7.34
C ARG A 196 -12.41 9.10 7.93
N SER A 197 -12.87 7.98 7.34
CA SER A 197 -13.99 7.20 7.89
C SER A 197 -13.68 6.63 9.29
N ASN A 198 -12.40 6.43 9.59
CA ASN A 198 -11.91 5.91 10.87
C ASN A 198 -11.48 7.01 11.86
N GLN A 199 -11.78 8.28 11.60
CA GLN A 199 -11.35 9.38 12.49
C GLN A 199 -11.88 9.21 13.93
N SER A 200 -13.14 8.79 14.10
CA SER A 200 -13.71 8.57 15.44
C SER A 200 -13.05 7.42 16.19
N LEU A 201 -12.69 6.34 15.49
CA LEU A 201 -11.94 5.22 16.05
C LEU A 201 -10.52 5.64 16.47
N LEU A 202 -9.84 6.39 15.60
CA LEU A 202 -8.52 6.95 15.86
C LEU A 202 -8.52 7.87 17.09
N ASP A 203 -9.47 8.81 17.15
CA ASP A 203 -9.61 9.77 18.25
C ASP A 203 -9.81 9.07 19.60
N ARG A 204 -10.72 8.09 19.68
CA ARG A 204 -10.93 7.28 20.89
C ARG A 204 -9.65 6.55 21.33
N TYR A 205 -8.97 5.90 20.38
CA TYR A 205 -7.75 5.16 20.69
C TYR A 205 -6.61 6.06 21.18
N VAL A 206 -6.39 7.24 20.59
CA VAL A 206 -5.32 8.15 21.04
C VAL A 206 -5.69 8.91 22.32
N ALA A 207 -6.97 9.03 22.64
CA ALA A 207 -7.47 9.67 23.86
C ALA A 207 -7.31 8.82 25.13
N GLY A 208 -7.22 7.49 24.98
CA GLY A 208 -7.06 6.57 26.10
C GLY A 208 -8.13 5.49 26.22
N ASP A 209 -9.10 5.42 25.32
CA ASP A 209 -10.19 4.44 25.40
C ASP A 209 -9.69 3.02 25.12
N GLU A 210 -10.30 2.01 25.74
CA GLU A 210 -10.03 0.62 25.40
C GLU A 210 -10.65 0.29 24.05
N VAL A 211 -9.82 -0.09 23.08
CA VAL A 211 -10.23 -0.47 21.73
C VAL A 211 -9.66 -1.86 21.44
N PRO A 212 -10.49 -2.87 21.13
CA PRO A 212 -10.01 -4.19 20.76
C PRO A 212 -9.08 -4.13 19.55
N LEU A 213 -8.04 -4.98 19.53
CA LEU A 213 -7.08 -4.98 18.42
C LEU A 213 -7.76 -5.22 17.06
N GLU A 214 -8.79 -6.07 17.01
CA GLU A 214 -9.58 -6.32 15.79
C GLU A 214 -10.20 -5.03 15.25
N GLU A 215 -10.78 -4.20 16.14
CA GLU A 215 -11.34 -2.90 15.79
C GLU A 215 -10.24 -1.93 15.37
N LEU A 216 -9.14 -1.87 16.14
CA LEU A 216 -8.03 -0.95 15.90
C LEU A 216 -7.41 -1.10 14.50
N ARG A 217 -7.33 -2.33 13.99
CA ARG A 217 -6.73 -2.61 12.66
C ARG A 217 -7.50 -1.98 11.51
N HIS A 218 -8.79 -1.67 11.69
CA HIS A 218 -9.57 -0.96 10.66
C HIS A 218 -8.93 0.39 10.29
N ILE A 219 -8.24 1.06 11.23
CA ILE A 219 -7.57 2.34 10.97
C ILE A 219 -6.67 2.27 9.74
N TRP A 220 -5.87 1.20 9.60
CA TRP A 220 -4.90 1.05 8.51
C TRP A 220 -5.26 0.00 7.47
N ARG A 221 -6.33 -0.77 7.70
CA ARG A 221 -6.83 -1.75 6.73
C ARG A 221 -7.93 -1.21 5.83
N ASP A 222 -8.76 -0.33 6.36
CA ASP A 222 -9.82 0.30 5.59
C ASP A 222 -9.23 1.56 4.98
N THR A 223 -8.36 1.36 3.99
CA THR A 223 -7.68 2.40 3.22
C THR A 223 -7.69 2.04 1.75
N THR A 224 -7.49 3.02 0.87
CA THR A 224 -7.43 2.76 -0.58
C THR A 224 -6.16 2.00 -0.99
N LYS A 225 -5.11 2.06 -0.17
CA LYS A 225 -3.83 1.37 -0.40
C LYS A 225 -3.78 0.02 0.32
N VAL A 226 -4.39 -0.98 -0.29
CA VAL A 226 -4.43 -2.36 0.22
C VAL A 226 -3.02 -2.89 0.52
N ALA A 227 -2.85 -3.46 1.72
CA ALA A 227 -1.63 -4.11 2.24
C ALA A 227 -0.38 -3.22 2.44
N SER A 228 -0.41 -1.93 2.09
CA SER A 228 0.73 -1.02 2.31
C SER A 228 1.04 -0.77 3.78
N TRP A 229 0.03 -0.90 4.65
CA TRP A 229 0.07 -0.46 6.04
C TRP A 229 0.10 -1.58 7.09
N GLU A 230 0.36 -2.83 6.68
CA GLU A 230 0.39 -3.98 7.62
C GLU A 230 1.67 -4.02 8.49
N SER A 231 2.62 -3.11 8.24
CA SER A 231 3.82 -2.99 9.05
C SER A 231 3.47 -2.64 10.51
N PRO A 232 4.14 -3.25 11.51
CA PRO A 232 3.90 -2.94 12.91
C PRO A 232 4.26 -1.49 13.28
N ILE A 233 5.01 -0.78 12.43
CA ILE A 233 5.42 0.62 12.61
C ILE A 233 4.23 1.52 12.95
N TYR A 234 3.11 1.40 12.22
CA TYR A 234 1.97 2.30 12.37
C TYR A 234 1.23 2.05 13.69
N GLY A 235 0.99 0.79 14.04
CA GLY A 235 0.41 0.43 15.34
C GLY A 235 1.29 0.81 16.53
N GLN A 236 2.61 0.59 16.43
CA GLN A 236 3.58 1.00 17.46
C GLN A 236 3.62 2.52 17.63
N TRP A 237 3.56 3.26 16.53
CA TRP A 237 3.52 4.71 16.54
C TRP A 237 2.23 5.24 17.20
N LEU A 238 1.07 4.69 16.84
CA LEU A 238 -0.20 5.05 17.49
C LEU A 238 -0.18 4.72 19.00
N ALA A 239 0.39 3.57 19.40
CA ALA A 239 0.55 3.22 20.80
C ALA A 239 1.48 4.19 21.55
N ALA A 240 2.53 4.68 20.89
CA ALA A 240 3.41 5.70 21.46
C ALA A 240 2.71 7.05 21.59
N ILE A 241 1.89 7.47 20.62
CA ILE A 241 1.02 8.66 20.73
C ILE A 241 0.08 8.53 21.93
N ARG A 242 -0.64 7.41 22.03
CA ARG A 242 -1.54 7.14 23.15
C ARG A 242 -0.82 7.27 24.50
N LYS A 243 0.42 6.76 24.60
CA LYS A 243 1.22 6.87 25.82
C LYS A 243 1.60 8.31 26.16
N VAL A 244 2.06 9.11 25.18
CA VAL A 244 2.42 10.51 25.47
C VAL A 244 1.19 11.37 25.79
N ASN A 245 0.03 11.03 25.26
CA ASN A 245 -1.24 11.72 25.54
C ASN A 245 -1.80 11.45 26.95
N GLN A 246 -1.26 10.51 27.71
CA GLN A 246 -1.71 10.23 29.09
C GLN A 246 -1.29 11.31 30.08
N ALA A 247 -0.15 11.98 29.85
CA ALA A 247 0.40 12.97 30.79
C ALA A 247 -0.23 14.38 30.68
N PRO A 248 -0.43 14.97 29.49
CA PRO A 248 -0.90 16.34 29.37
C PRO A 248 -2.44 16.47 29.47
N PRO A 249 -2.96 17.67 29.83
CA PRO A 249 -4.38 17.96 29.76
C PRO A 249 -4.89 17.88 28.31
N PRO A 250 -6.21 17.67 28.08
CA PRO A 250 -6.75 17.48 26.73
C PRO A 250 -6.36 18.54 25.70
N SER A 251 -6.23 19.80 26.13
CA SER A 251 -5.82 20.92 25.27
C SER A 251 -4.36 20.88 24.78
N ARG A 252 -3.52 19.99 25.32
CA ARG A 252 -2.11 19.83 24.94
C ARG A 252 -1.77 18.43 24.45
N ARG A 253 -2.78 17.58 24.21
CA ARG A 253 -2.58 16.21 23.67
C ARG A 253 -2.40 16.25 22.17
N LEU A 254 -1.43 15.50 21.65
CA LEU A 254 -1.25 15.33 20.21
C LEU A 254 -2.52 14.74 19.59
N ARG A 255 -3.03 15.41 18.56
CA ARG A 255 -4.17 14.97 17.75
C ARG A 255 -3.65 14.30 16.49
N VAL A 256 -4.25 13.17 16.13
CA VAL A 256 -3.91 12.45 14.90
C VAL A 256 -5.08 12.58 13.93
N LEU A 257 -4.83 13.17 12.77
CA LEU A 257 -5.84 13.40 11.74
C LEU A 257 -5.63 12.42 10.60
N ALA A 258 -6.69 11.71 10.23
CA ALA A 258 -6.70 10.80 9.11
C ALA A 258 -6.67 11.57 7.79
N GLY A 259 -5.58 11.41 7.04
CA GLY A 259 -5.31 12.16 5.82
C GLY A 259 -5.99 11.56 4.58
N GLU A 260 -6.22 10.25 4.56
CA GLU A 260 -6.73 9.57 3.38
C GLU A 260 -8.23 9.80 3.20
N ARG A 261 -8.62 10.13 1.96
CA ARG A 261 -10.02 10.14 1.55
C ARG A 261 -10.32 8.77 0.94
N ILE A 262 -11.17 7.99 1.59
CA ILE A 262 -11.94 6.96 0.87
C ILE A 262 -13.02 7.73 0.12
N GLU A 263 -12.96 7.69 -1.21
CA GLU A 263 -14.16 7.98 -1.98
C GLU A 263 -15.12 6.83 -1.72
N GLU A 264 -16.21 7.11 -1.00
CA GLU A 264 -17.38 6.25 -1.03
C GLU A 264 -17.76 6.12 -2.51
N TYR A 265 -17.65 4.92 -3.05
CA TYR A 265 -17.95 4.64 -4.44
C TYR A 265 -19.48 4.60 -4.63
N ASP A 266 -20.15 5.69 -4.27
CA ASP A 266 -21.59 5.85 -4.43
C ASP A 266 -21.86 6.59 -5.76
N GLU A 267 -22.48 5.86 -6.69
CA GLU A 267 -23.27 6.36 -7.83
C GLU A 267 -22.65 7.28 -8.89
N ARG A 268 -21.33 7.41 -9.03
CA ARG A 268 -20.74 8.16 -10.18
C ARG A 268 -20.50 7.37 -11.46
N MET A 269 -20.96 6.12 -11.54
CA MET A 269 -20.88 5.30 -12.76
C MET A 269 -22.12 5.39 -13.68
N ASP A 270 -23.04 6.32 -13.46
CA ASP A 270 -24.20 6.52 -14.35
C ASP A 270 -24.01 7.62 -15.41
N HIS A 271 -22.89 8.34 -15.42
CA HIS A 271 -22.64 9.34 -16.47
C HIS A 271 -22.34 8.75 -17.86
N CYS A 272 -22.13 7.42 -17.96
CA CYS A 272 -21.97 6.71 -19.24
C CYS A 272 -23.26 6.03 -19.74
N ALA A 273 -24.33 6.00 -18.93
CA ALA A 273 -25.61 5.41 -19.34
C ALA A 273 -26.49 6.37 -20.17
N THR A 274 -26.20 7.67 -20.15
CA THR A 274 -26.95 8.70 -20.91
C THR A 274 -26.61 8.72 -22.41
N ALA A 275 -25.56 8.02 -22.86
CA ALA A 275 -25.13 7.99 -24.26
C ALA A 275 -25.83 6.92 -25.13
N ARG A 276 -26.79 6.14 -24.58
CA ARG A 276 -27.45 5.02 -25.29
C ARG A 276 -28.98 5.11 -25.39
N ARG A 277 -29.55 6.32 -25.44
CA ARG A 277 -30.89 6.54 -26.01
C ARG A 277 -30.81 7.54 -27.15
N ILE A 278 -30.87 7.03 -28.37
CA ILE A 278 -31.33 7.79 -29.54
C ILE A 278 -32.83 7.54 -29.63
N PRO A 279 -33.72 8.51 -29.32
CA PRO A 279 -35.06 8.51 -29.87
C PRO A 279 -34.98 9.13 -31.27
N ARG A 280 -35.24 8.30 -32.29
CA ARG A 280 -35.63 8.79 -33.60
C ARG A 280 -37.03 9.42 -33.48
N SER A 281 -37.12 10.73 -33.32
CA SER A 281 -38.23 11.54 -33.86
C SER A 281 -38.04 13.02 -33.57
N ILE A 282 -38.22 13.81 -34.62
CA ILE A 282 -38.14 15.27 -34.73
C ILE A 282 -39.19 15.94 -33.84
N GLY A 283 -38.79 17.00 -33.11
CA GLY A 283 -39.70 17.88 -32.38
C GLY A 283 -38.98 18.93 -31.52
N THR A 284 -38.76 20.11 -32.10
CA THR A 284 -38.60 21.45 -31.47
C THR A 284 -37.92 21.56 -30.09
N ALA A 285 -36.73 22.18 -30.10
CA ALA A 285 -35.96 22.57 -28.93
C ALA A 285 -36.66 23.64 -28.06
N TYR A 286 -36.59 23.44 -26.73
CA TYR A 286 -36.77 24.49 -25.73
C TYR A 286 -35.63 24.38 -24.72
N VAL A 287 -34.81 25.42 -24.61
CA VAL A 287 -33.73 25.58 -23.65
C VAL A 287 -34.15 26.67 -22.66
N PRO A 288 -34.40 26.38 -21.38
CA PRO A 288 -34.64 27.43 -20.40
C PRO A 288 -33.30 27.95 -19.83
N THR A 289 -33.05 29.24 -20.04
CA THR A 289 -32.07 30.05 -19.29
C THR A 289 -32.51 30.18 -17.82
N PRO A 290 -31.65 29.94 -16.82
CA PRO A 290 -31.94 30.32 -15.45
C PRO A 290 -31.63 31.80 -15.24
N THR A 291 -32.66 32.63 -15.27
CA THR A 291 -32.64 34.00 -14.74
C THR A 291 -33.06 34.00 -13.27
N GLY A 292 -32.25 34.62 -12.40
CA GLY A 292 -32.71 35.19 -11.14
C GLY A 292 -32.25 34.47 -9.86
N LEU A 293 -31.11 34.92 -9.31
CA LEU A 293 -30.89 34.93 -7.87
C LEU A 293 -31.02 36.38 -7.39
N PRO A 294 -31.77 36.67 -6.31
CA PRO A 294 -31.82 38.01 -5.73
C PRO A 294 -30.53 38.31 -4.95
N SER A 295 -29.95 39.49 -5.21
CA SER A 295 -28.85 40.07 -4.44
C SER A 295 -29.37 40.56 -3.09
N GLU A 296 -29.01 39.88 -2.00
CA GLU A 296 -29.10 40.47 -0.66
C GLU A 296 -27.80 41.22 -0.34
N THR A 297 -27.87 42.53 -0.48
CA THR A 297 -26.90 43.50 0.01
C THR A 297 -27.07 43.64 1.52
N ILE A 298 -26.08 43.22 2.31
CA ILE A 298 -26.00 43.55 3.74
C ILE A 298 -25.04 44.72 3.93
N THR A 299 -25.60 45.83 4.39
CA THR A 299 -24.94 47.11 4.69
C THR A 299 -24.19 47.04 6.02
N LEU A 300 -22.89 47.37 6.03
CA LEU A 300 -22.13 47.60 7.27
C LEU A 300 -22.26 49.07 7.71
N PRO A 301 -22.45 49.36 9.01
CA PRO A 301 -22.49 50.73 9.51
C PRO A 301 -21.09 51.37 9.60
N SER A 302 -21.02 52.64 9.20
CA SER A 302 -19.83 53.49 9.17
C SER A 302 -19.29 53.84 10.59
N PRO A 303 -17.97 54.00 10.79
CA PRO A 303 -17.41 54.41 12.07
C PRO A 303 -17.73 55.89 12.38
N ARG A 304 -18.25 56.18 13.57
CA ARG A 304 -18.30 57.55 14.10
C ARG A 304 -16.93 57.92 14.63
N SER A 305 -16.37 58.99 14.08
CA SER A 305 -15.29 59.77 14.64
C SER A 305 -15.86 61.00 15.34
N SER A 306 -15.72 61.06 16.67
CA SER A 306 -15.50 62.27 17.46
C SER A 306 -14.72 61.90 18.72
#